data_AF-A0A4Q8M3P5-F1
#
_entry.id   AF-A0A4Q8M3P5-F1
#
_cell.length_a   1.000
_cell.length_b   1.000
_cell.length_c   1.000
_cell.angle_alpha   90.00
_cell.angle_beta   90.00
_cell.angle_gamma   90.00
#
_symmetry.space_group_name_H-M   'P 1'
#
loop_
_entity.id
_entity.type
_entity.pdbx_description
1 polymer ?
#
loop_
_entity_poly.entity_id
_entity_poly.type
_entity_poly.pdbx_seq_one_letter_code
_entity_poly.pdbx_strand_id
1 'polypeptide(L)'
;MARIARIGREGEVAAGIVKNTTRIPSATGTAAYRVPDGLTKGLLTEVKNYSGTLRLTNQIKDFLVYAKNTKRTFELVVGKDTKFTKPLQELIDSGEIVLRRLE
;
A
#
# COMPACT_ATOMS: atom_id res chain seq x y z
N MET A 1 21.54 -1.88 -4.97
CA MET A 1 20.59 -0.76 -4.77
C MET A 1 19.67 -0.47 -5.97
N ALA A 2 20.03 -0.79 -7.23
CA ALA A 2 19.20 -0.44 -8.40
C ALA A 2 17.94 -1.31 -8.67
N ARG A 3 17.88 -2.55 -8.17
CA ARG A 3 16.80 -3.50 -8.51
C ARG A 3 15.47 -3.18 -7.81
N ILE A 4 15.49 -2.71 -6.57
CA ILE A 4 14.27 -2.40 -5.78
C ILE A 4 13.54 -1.17 -6.35
N ALA A 5 14.28 -0.13 -6.73
CA ALA A 5 13.70 1.09 -7.33
C ALA A 5 13.15 0.88 -8.75
N ARG A 6 13.60 -0.18 -9.45
CA ARG A 6 13.06 -0.56 -10.75
C ARG A 6 11.73 -1.31 -10.59
N ILE A 7 11.70 -2.29 -9.68
CA ILE A 7 10.51 -3.08 -9.34
C ILE A 7 9.37 -2.19 -8.83
N GLY A 8 9.68 -1.19 -8.00
CA GLY A 8 8.71 -0.18 -7.56
C GLY A 8 8.13 0.62 -8.72
N ARG A 9 8.97 1.19 -9.59
CA ARG A 9 8.53 1.93 -10.77
C ARG A 9 7.74 1.08 -11.77
N GLU A 10 8.13 -0.17 -11.98
CA GLU A 10 7.39 -1.13 -12.83
C GLU A 10 6.00 -1.41 -12.24
N GLY A 11 5.89 -1.53 -10.91
CA GLY A 11 4.60 -1.65 -10.23
C GLY A 11 3.76 -0.37 -10.32
N GLU A 12 4.36 0.81 -10.18
CA GLU A 12 3.67 2.11 -10.29
C GLU A 12 3.12 2.34 -11.71
N VAL A 13 3.93 2.03 -12.74
CA VAL A 13 3.52 2.12 -14.15
C VAL A 13 2.43 1.10 -14.47
N ALA A 14 2.59 -0.15 -14.02
CA ALA A 14 1.59 -1.20 -14.23
C ALA A 14 0.27 -0.92 -13.49
N ALA A 15 0.34 -0.24 -12.33
CA ALA A 15 -0.84 0.17 -11.58
C ALA A 15 -1.51 1.44 -12.16
N GLY A 16 -0.85 2.16 -13.07
CA GLY A 16 -1.36 3.39 -13.66
C GLY A 16 -1.54 4.53 -12.65
N ILE A 17 -0.80 4.52 -11.55
CA ILE A 17 -0.98 5.50 -10.46
C ILE A 17 -0.14 6.76 -10.69
N VAL A 18 -0.73 7.91 -10.34
CA VAL A 18 0.01 9.17 -10.27
C VAL A 18 0.80 9.19 -8.97
N LYS A 19 2.12 9.23 -9.10
CA LYS A 19 3.04 9.25 -7.96
C LYS A 19 2.71 10.40 -7.02
N ASN A 20 2.46 10.07 -5.76
CA ASN A 20 2.24 11.06 -4.72
C ASN A 20 3.57 11.46 -4.05
N THR A 21 3.68 12.76 -3.76
CA THR A 21 4.81 13.34 -3.01
C THR A 21 4.39 13.87 -1.64
N THR A 22 3.09 13.81 -1.32
CA THR A 22 2.53 14.27 -0.05
C THR A 22 2.89 13.32 1.08
N ARG A 23 3.42 13.89 2.17
CA ARG A 23 3.73 13.19 3.41
C ARG A 23 2.49 13.11 4.30
N ILE A 24 2.22 11.94 4.85
CA ILE A 24 1.18 11.70 5.84
C ILE A 24 1.82 11.39 7.21
N PRO A 25 1.17 11.70 8.33
CA PRO A 25 1.66 11.31 9.65
C PRO A 25 1.67 9.77 9.81
N SER A 26 2.65 9.25 10.56
CA SER A 26 2.66 7.84 10.97
C SER A 26 1.74 7.67 12.18
N ALA A 27 0.62 6.98 12.00
CA ALA A 27 -0.32 6.69 13.09
C ALA A 27 0.26 5.78 14.17
N THR A 28 1.19 4.89 13.80
CA THR A 28 1.88 3.96 14.70
C THR A 28 3.06 4.60 15.44
N GLY A 29 3.42 5.85 15.12
CA GLY A 29 4.58 6.54 15.69
C GLY A 29 5.93 5.91 15.32
N THR A 30 5.95 4.99 14.35
CA THR A 30 7.16 4.24 13.97
C THR A 30 8.04 5.00 12.97
N ALA A 31 7.53 6.10 12.41
CA ALA A 31 8.26 7.01 11.54
C ALA A 31 7.77 8.45 11.75
N ALA A 32 8.59 9.44 11.40
CA ALA A 32 8.15 10.84 11.43
C ALA A 32 6.99 11.11 10.44
N TYR A 33 7.03 10.46 9.28
CA TYR A 33 5.99 10.53 8.25
C TYR A 33 6.08 9.32 7.31
N ARG A 34 5.02 9.09 6.55
CA ARG A 34 4.94 8.12 5.45
C ARG A 34 4.61 8.83 4.15
N VAL A 35 5.04 8.27 3.03
CA VAL A 35 4.65 8.75 1.69
C VAL A 35 4.02 7.55 0.98
N PRO A 36 2.71 7.54 0.76
CA PRO A 36 2.08 6.50 -0.06
C PRO A 36 2.44 6.71 -1.53
N ASP A 37 2.50 5.62 -2.30
CA ASP A 37 2.77 5.67 -3.74
C ASP A 37 1.72 6.50 -4.49
N GLY A 38 0.45 6.37 -4.11
CA GLY A 38 -0.66 7.14 -4.66
C GLY A 38 -1.54 7.74 -3.56
N LEU A 39 -1.93 9.00 -3.73
CA LEU A 39 -2.86 9.67 -2.82
C LEU A 39 -3.78 10.60 -3.60
N THR A 40 -5.07 10.36 -3.50
CA THR A 40 -6.12 11.17 -4.11
C THR A 40 -7.15 11.59 -3.06
N LYS A 41 -8.20 12.31 -3.49
CA LYS A 41 -9.27 12.74 -2.56
C LYS A 41 -10.03 11.58 -1.93
N GLY A 42 -10.17 10.45 -2.63
CA GLY A 42 -10.94 9.29 -2.15
C GLY A 42 -10.15 7.98 -2.03
N LEU A 43 -8.93 7.91 -2.55
CA LEU A 43 -8.15 6.68 -2.62
C LEU A 43 -6.72 6.93 -2.12
N LEU A 44 -6.23 6.05 -1.26
CA LEU A 44 -4.82 5.92 -0.91
C LEU A 44 -4.33 4.60 -1.48
N THR A 45 -3.33 4.65 -2.36
CA THR A 45 -2.80 3.48 -3.05
C THR A 45 -1.36 3.22 -2.62
N GLU A 46 -1.05 1.97 -2.32
CA GLU A 46 0.31 1.50 -2.01
C GLU A 46 0.67 0.36 -2.96
N VAL A 47 1.86 0.42 -3.57
CA VAL A 47 2.30 -0.61 -4.53
C VAL A 47 3.42 -1.46 -3.91
N LYS A 48 3.13 -2.75 -3.75
CA LYS A 48 4.09 -3.78 -3.35
C LYS A 48 4.28 -4.78 -4.48
N ASN A 49 5.19 -4.47 -5.40
CA ASN A 49 5.65 -5.42 -6.39
C ASN A 49 6.68 -6.40 -5.76
N TYR A 50 6.22 -7.27 -4.87
CA TYR A 50 7.06 -8.21 -4.12
C TYR A 50 6.55 -9.65 -4.28
N SER A 51 7.35 -10.53 -4.89
CA SER A 51 7.02 -11.95 -5.09
C SER A 51 7.25 -12.82 -3.84
N GLY A 52 6.56 -12.51 -2.75
CA GLY A 52 6.65 -13.31 -1.52
C GLY A 52 5.47 -13.08 -0.57
N THR A 53 5.63 -13.54 0.68
CA THR A 53 4.59 -13.37 1.71
C THR A 53 4.64 -11.97 2.32
N LEU A 54 3.68 -11.13 1.97
CA LEU A 54 3.45 -9.82 2.57
C LEU A 54 2.78 -9.96 3.94
N ARG A 55 3.31 -9.23 4.92
CA ARG A 55 2.82 -9.24 6.30
C ARG A 55 2.12 -7.93 6.61
N LEU A 56 1.29 -7.94 7.66
CA LEU A 56 0.72 -6.71 8.22
C LEU A 56 1.83 -5.88 8.90
N THR A 57 2.47 -5.01 8.14
CA THR A 57 3.54 -4.13 8.63
C THR A 57 2.96 -2.84 9.23
N ASN A 58 3.76 -2.15 10.05
CA ASN A 58 3.36 -0.86 10.62
C ASN A 58 3.08 0.19 9.55
N GLN A 59 3.75 0.12 8.39
CA GLN A 59 3.46 0.98 7.24
C GLN A 59 2.04 0.74 6.70
N ILE A 60 1.62 -0.51 6.52
CA ILE A 60 0.25 -0.82 6.07
C ILE A 60 -0.78 -0.35 7.10
N LYS A 61 -0.49 -0.53 8.40
CA LYS A 61 -1.35 -0.03 9.48
C LYS A 61 -1.45 1.50 9.46
N ASP A 62 -0.33 2.20 9.26
CA ASP A 62 -0.30 3.67 9.15
C ASP A 62 -1.23 4.14 8.02
N PHE A 63 -1.13 3.50 6.85
CA PHE A 63 -1.95 3.83 5.69
C PHE A 63 -3.42 3.52 5.88
N LEU A 64 -3.75 2.37 6.47
CA LEU A 64 -5.12 1.99 6.78
C LEU A 64 -5.77 3.00 7.75
N VAL A 65 -5.07 3.36 8.83
CA VAL A 65 -5.57 4.33 9.82
C VAL A 65 -5.75 5.70 9.19
N TYR A 66 -4.79 6.15 8.39
CA TYR A 66 -4.89 7.44 7.69
C TYR A 66 -6.06 7.45 6.70
N ALA A 67 -6.22 6.37 5.92
CA ALA A 67 -7.32 6.23 4.97
C ALA A 67 -8.68 6.29 5.70
N LYS A 68 -8.84 5.53 6.79
CA LYS A 68 -10.04 5.58 7.64
C LYS A 68 -10.33 6.97 8.20
N ASN A 69 -9.33 7.60 8.83
CA ASN A 69 -9.49 8.92 9.44
C ASN A 69 -9.87 9.99 8.42
N THR A 70 -9.45 9.81 7.17
CA THR A 70 -9.71 10.75 6.09
C THR A 70 -10.82 10.32 5.14
N LYS A 71 -11.58 9.27 5.50
CA LYS A 71 -12.67 8.69 4.70
C LYS A 71 -12.25 8.33 3.27
N ARG A 72 -11.04 7.80 3.13
CA ARG A 72 -10.47 7.27 1.89
C ARG A 72 -10.49 5.76 1.90
N THR A 73 -10.57 5.17 0.71
CA THR A 73 -10.34 3.75 0.51
C THR A 73 -8.85 3.48 0.47
N PHE A 74 -8.39 2.46 1.19
CA PHE A 74 -7.01 1.99 1.09
C PHE A 74 -6.92 0.86 0.07
N GLU A 75 -6.18 1.11 -1.01
CA GLU A 75 -5.90 0.13 -2.07
C GLU A 75 -4.46 -0.37 -1.96
N LEU A 76 -4.31 -1.68 -1.80
CA LEU A 76 -3.03 -2.35 -1.78
C LEU A 76 -2.83 -3.07 -3.12
N VAL A 77 -1.92 -2.56 -3.92
CA VAL A 77 -1.56 -3.14 -5.21
C VAL A 77 -0.38 -4.09 -5.00
N VAL A 78 -0.52 -5.33 -5.44
CA VAL A 78 0.52 -6.36 -5.29
C VAL A 78 0.83 -7.07 -6.59
N GLY A 79 1.99 -7.72 -6.68
CA GLY A 79 2.27 -8.64 -7.79
C GLY A 79 1.40 -9.91 -7.74
N LYS A 80 1.14 -10.55 -8.89
CA LYS A 80 0.28 -11.75 -9.00
C LYS A 80 0.61 -12.89 -8.02
N ASP A 81 1.89 -13.10 -7.74
CA ASP A 81 2.40 -14.18 -6.88
C ASP A 81 2.50 -13.82 -5.39
N THR A 82 2.01 -12.64 -5.00
CA THR A 82 2.09 -12.16 -3.61
C THR A 82 1.17 -12.96 -2.71
N LYS A 83 1.72 -13.50 -1.62
CA LYS A 83 0.96 -14.20 -0.58
C LYS A 83 0.74 -13.26 0.61
N PHE A 84 -0.29 -13.49 1.42
CA PHE A 84 -0.56 -12.68 2.61
C PHE A 84 -0.49 -13.52 3.88
N THR A 85 -0.04 -12.91 4.97
CA THR A 85 -0.23 -13.50 6.30
C THR A 85 -1.69 -13.42 6.72
N LYS A 86 -2.16 -14.37 7.53
CA LYS A 86 -3.52 -14.38 8.13
C LYS A 86 -4.05 -13.00 8.55
N PRO A 87 -3.36 -12.19 9.39
CA PRO A 87 -3.89 -10.90 9.83
C PRO A 87 -4.04 -9.86 8.72
N LEU A 88 -3.23 -9.95 7.65
CA LEU A 88 -3.38 -9.07 6.49
C LEU A 88 -4.52 -9.54 5.59
N GLN A 89 -4.67 -10.86 5.45
CA GLN A 89 -5.77 -11.46 4.71
C GLN A 89 -7.13 -11.13 5.34
N GLU A 90 -7.25 -11.15 6.67
CA GLU A 90 -8.48 -10.79 7.38
C GLU A 90 -8.91 -9.34 7.13
N LEU A 91 -7.96 -8.40 7.04
CA LEU A 91 -8.27 -7.00 6.72
C LEU A 91 -8.75 -6.84 5.27
N ILE A 92 -8.19 -7.61 4.34
CA ILE A 92 -8.64 -7.64 2.95
C ILE A 92 -10.05 -8.25 2.88
N ASP A 93 -10.27 -9.37 3.57
CA ASP A 93 -11.55 -10.09 3.60
C ASP A 93 -12.67 -9.27 4.25
N SER A 94 -12.33 -8.54 5.33
CA SER A 94 -13.24 -7.60 5.99
C SER A 94 -13.58 -6.36 5.15
N GLY A 95 -13.00 -6.20 3.96
CA GLY A 95 -13.22 -5.04 3.07
C GLY A 95 -12.53 -3.76 3.51
N GLU A 96 -11.65 -3.84 4.51
CA GLU A 96 -10.90 -2.70 5.03
C GLU A 96 -9.76 -2.29 4.08
N ILE A 97 -9.27 -3.27 3.30
CA ILE A 97 -8.21 -3.09 2.32
C ILE A 97 -8.70 -3.62 0.97
N VAL A 98 -8.72 -2.76 -0.04
CA VAL A 98 -9.01 -3.17 -1.41
C VAL A 98 -7.74 -3.75 -2.02
N LEU A 99 -7.75 -5.05 -2.33
CA LEU A 99 -6.61 -5.70 -2.95
C LEU A 99 -6.69 -5.61 -4.48
N ARG A 100 -5.66 -5.04 -5.11
CA ARG A 100 -5.48 -5.08 -6.57
C ARG A 100 -4.25 -5.93 -6.90
N ARG A 101 -4.37 -6.85 -7.85
CA ARG A 101 -3.23 -7.63 -8.35
C ARG A 101 -2.79 -7.11 -9.71
N LEU A 102 -1.49 -6.96 -9.91
CA LEU A 102 -0.88 -6.71 -11.21
C LEU A 102 -0.81 -8.04 -11.96
N GLU A 103 -1.35 -8.07 -13.18
CA GLU A 103 -1.37 -9.25 -14.07
C GLU A 103 -0.03 -9.52 -14.76
#